data_AF-A0A358NEQ8-F1
#
_entry.id   AF-A0A358NEQ8-F1
#
_cell.length_a   1.000
_cell.length_b   1.000
_cell.length_c   1.000
_cell.angle_alpha   90.00
_cell.angle_beta   90.00
_cell.angle_gamma   90.00
#
_symmetry.space_group_name_H-M   'P 1'
#
loop_
_entity.id
_entity.type
_entity.pdbx_description
1 polymer ?
#
loop_
_entity_poly.entity_id
_entity_poly.type
_entity_poly.pdbx_seq_one_letter_code
_entity_poly.pdbx_strand_id
1 'polypeptide(L)' 'MKNIKIYSSSSCVNCTAVKEYIKEKGYDYDEKNVSLDAEAKKELLGMGYMG' A
#
# COMPACT_ATOMS: atom_id res chain seq x y z
N MET A 1 -15.75 5.99 -8.68
CA MET A 1 -14.31 6.31 -8.57
C MET A 1 -13.62 5.12 -7.92
N LYS A 2 -12.55 4.56 -8.50
CA LYS A 2 -11.84 3.43 -7.90
C LYS A 2 -10.91 3.98 -6.82
N ASN A 3 -11.20 3.68 -5.56
CA ASN A 3 -10.33 4.04 -4.44
C ASN A 3 -9.16 3.05 -4.42
N ILE A 4 -8.01 3.45 -4.98
CA ILE A 4 -6.82 2.59 -5.00
C ILE A 4 -6.15 2.74 -3.64
N LYS A 5 -6.02 1.65 -2.88
CA LYS A 5 -5.24 1.63 -1.65
C LYS A 5 -3.98 0.82 -1.88
N ILE A 6 -2.82 1.45 -1.69
CA ILE A 6 -1.52 0.79 -1.81
C ILE A 6 -1.02 0.47 -0.43
N TYR A 7 -1.13 -0.80 -0.06
CA TYR A 7 -0.48 -1.32 1.12
C TYR A 7 1.00 -1.57 0.79
N SER A 8 1.88 -0.77 1.40
CA SER A 8 3.33 -0.90 1.24
C SER A 8 4.00 -1.23 2.57
N SER A 9 5.21 -1.76 2.50
CA SER A 9 6.03 -2.07 3.67
C SER A 9 7.38 -1.38 3.46
N SER A 10 7.97 -0.77 4.49
CA SER A 10 9.28 -0.12 4.42
C SER A 10 10.40 -1.07 3.98
N SER A 11 10.22 -2.37 4.16
CA SER A 11 11.17 -3.39 3.68
C SER A 11 10.95 -3.81 2.22
N CYS A 12 9.91 -3.31 1.54
CA CYS A 12 9.57 -3.72 0.18
C CYS A 12 9.94 -2.65 -0.85
N VAL A 13 11.11 -2.82 -1.46
CA VAL A 13 11.65 -1.91 -2.50
C VAL A 13 10.70 -1.83 -3.71
N ASN A 14 10.04 -2.94 -4.06
CA ASN A 14 9.08 -3.02 -5.15
C ASN A 14 7.82 -2.17 -4.92
N CYS A 15 7.42 -1.93 -3.66
CA CYS A 15 6.26 -1.09 -3.38
C CYS A 15 6.48 0.36 -3.83
N THR A 16 7.69 0.88 -3.76
CA THR A 16 8.01 2.25 -4.22
C THR A 16 7.79 2.39 -5.72
N ALA A 17 8.21 1.40 -6.52
CA ALA A 17 8.02 1.42 -7.97
C ALA A 17 6.52 1.41 -8.36
N VAL A 18 5.69 0.65 -7.64
CA VAL A 18 4.23 0.62 -7.87
C VAL A 18 3.59 1.97 -7.58
N LYS A 19 4.01 2.63 -6.50
CA LYS A 19 3.53 3.97 -6.13
C LYS A 19 3.84 5.00 -7.22
N GLU A 20 5.08 5.04 -7.68
CA GLU A 20 5.46 5.93 -8.78
C GLU A 20 4.71 5.61 -10.07
N TYR A 21 4.53 4.33 -10.41
CA TYR A 21 3.77 3.93 -11.59
C TYR A 21 2.33 4.44 -11.56
N ILE A 22 1.62 4.29 -10.43
CA ILE A 22 0.23 4.72 -10.31
C ILE A 22 0.13 6.26 -10.35
N LYS A 23 1.09 6.95 -9.72
CA LYS A 23 1.21 8.41 -9.79
C LYS A 23 1.46 8.91 -11.21
N GLU A 24 2.37 8.26 -11.94
CA GLU A 24 2.72 8.61 -13.33
C GLU A 24 1.54 8.39 -14.28
N LYS A 25 0.71 7.38 -14.00
CA LYS A 25 -0.54 7.15 -14.71
C LYS A 25 -1.64 8.16 -14.38
N GLY A 26 -1.44 9.04 -13.39
CA GLY A 26 -2.42 10.03 -12.97
C GLY A 26 -3.60 9.45 -12.19
N TYR A 27 -3.42 8.30 -11.55
CA TYR A 27 -4.43 7.73 -10.66
C TYR A 27 -4.19 8.19 -9.22
N ASP A 28 -5.28 8.56 -8.55
CA ASP A 28 -5.27 8.87 -7.13
C ASP A 28 -5.23 7.56 -6.31
N TYR A 29 -4.31 7.49 -5.34
CA TYR A 29 -4.16 6.34 -4.47
C TYR A 29 -3.82 6.74 -3.03
N ASP A 30 -4.31 5.94 -2.09
CA ASP A 30 -4.05 6.09 -0.67
C ASP A 30 -2.90 5.16 -0.26
N GLU A 31 -1.78 5.72 0.17
CA GLU A 31 -0.64 4.95 0.66
C GLU A 31 -0.85 4.53 2.12
N LYS A 32 -0.79 3.23 2.38
CA LYS A 32 -0.88 2.63 3.72
C LYS A 32 0.41 1.84 4.01
N ASN A 33 1.31 2.38 4.83
CA ASN A 33 2.56 1.71 5.15
C ASN A 33 2.41 0.74 6.33
N VAL A 34 2.30 -0.56 6.10
CA VAL A 34 2.10 -1.56 7.17
C VAL A 34 3.32 -1.80 8.07
N SER A 35 4.49 -1.29 7.73
CA SER A 35 5.64 -1.33 8.63
C SER A 35 5.59 -0.25 9.69
N LEU A 36 5.06 0.92 9.34
CA LEU A 36 4.99 2.08 10.23
C LEU A 36 3.60 2.21 10.88
N ASP A 37 2.57 1.71 10.20
CA ASP A 37 1.17 1.94 10.51
C ASP A 37 0.53 0.63 10.99
N ALA A 38 0.39 0.52 12.31
CA ALA A 38 -0.13 -0.69 12.95
C ALA A 38 -1.59 -0.98 12.56
N GLU A 39 -2.38 0.05 12.25
CA GLU A 39 -3.75 -0.11 11.74
C GLU A 39 -3.76 -0.71 10.34
N ALA A 40 -2.91 -0.21 9.44
CA ALA A 40 -2.79 -0.76 8.09
C ALA A 40 -2.33 -2.22 8.13
N LYS A 41 -1.41 -2.56 9.03
CA LYS A 41 -1.00 -3.95 9.27
C LYS A 41 -2.16 -4.81 9.75
N LYS A 42 -2.96 -4.30 10.70
CA LYS A 42 -4.12 -5.01 11.25
C LYS A 42 -5.20 -5.24 10.19
N GLU A 43 -5.45 -4.26 9.32
CA GLU A 43 -6.32 -4.43 8.14
C GLU A 43 -5.81 -5.53 7.21
N LEU A 44 -4.53 -5.49 6.82
CA LEU A 44 -3.93 -6.49 5.93
C LEU A 44 -4.02 -7.91 6.51
N LEU A 45 -3.75 -8.05 7.81
CA LEU A 45 -3.92 -9.30 8.54
C LEU A 45 -5.39 -9.75 8.58
N GLY A 46 -6.32 -8.83 8.80
CA GLY A 46 -7.76 -9.09 8.78
C GLY A 46 -8.28 -9.50 7.40
N MET A 47 -7.61 -9.05 6.33
CA MET A 47 -7.86 -9.49 4.96
C MET A 47 -7.24 -10.86 4.63
N GLY A 48 -6.47 -11.47 5.54
CA GLY A 48 -5.85 -12.78 5.35
C GLY A 48 -4.51 -12.76 4.63
N TYR A 49 -3.94 -11.58 4.38
CA TYR A 49 -2.58 -11.45 3.88
C TYR A 49 -1.62 -11.60 5.06
N MET A 50 -1.17 -12.83 5.27
CA MET A 50 -0.10 -13.15 6.19
C MET A 50 1.21 -12.71 5.53
N GLY A 51 1.72 -11.54 5.95
CA GLY A 51 3.03 -11.03 5.53
C GLY A 51 4.18 -11.88 6.04
#